data_AF-A0A958C598-F1
#
_entry.id   AF-A0A958C598-F1
#
_cell.length_a   1.000
_cell.length_b   1.000
_cell.length_c   1.000
_cell.angle_alpha   90.00
_cell.angle_beta   90.00
_cell.angle_gamma   90.00
#
_symmetry.space_group_name_H-M   'P 1'
#
loop_
_entity.id
_entity.type
_entity.pdbx_description
1 polymer ?
#
loop_
_entity_poly.entity_id
_entity_poly.type
_entity_poly.pdbx_seq_one_letter_code
_entity_poly.pdbx_strand_id
1 'polypeptide(L)'
;PPGMDFDEAFESFEALRLLTQPGYHPVFFAGNWGVPPLKIYLTALAFLLGGEHMWAIRAVSAVLGVVTVLALYVLTRSLFPLPVQPDDSTNDPGASHLARTIMPAIAGLILAVLPWHVAFSRRGVEVILLPLWAILAVLFLVRGLKSGKYWQFALSGFFWGSAIYTYQAAWLLPGVLALFLAYKTIQERGFWRRHGTRLLLLMAVALLVALPLAVFALQNPAVFGQRASQTNVA
;
A
#
# COMPACT_ATOMS: atom_id res chain seq x y z
N PRO A 1 -14.92 -22.48 -14.30
CA PRO A 1 -13.74 -21.69 -13.86
C PRO A 1 -12.62 -22.64 -13.39
N PRO A 2 -11.33 -22.35 -13.64
CA PRO A 2 -10.26 -23.09 -12.98
C PRO A 2 -10.43 -22.96 -11.46
N GLY A 3 -10.04 -24.02 -10.72
CA GLY A 3 -10.11 -24.08 -9.26
C GLY A 3 -9.26 -23.02 -8.56
N MET A 4 -9.32 -23.00 -7.23
CA MET A 4 -8.47 -22.12 -6.43
C MET A 4 -7.00 -22.51 -6.57
N ASP A 5 -6.15 -21.49 -6.69
CA ASP A 5 -4.72 -21.64 -6.46
C ASP A 5 -4.45 -22.00 -4.99
N PHE A 6 -3.28 -22.56 -4.70
CA PHE A 6 -2.86 -22.95 -3.35
C PHE A 6 -2.94 -21.77 -2.37
N ASP A 7 -2.48 -20.59 -2.78
CA ASP A 7 -2.53 -19.37 -1.96
C ASP A 7 -3.97 -18.90 -1.72
N GLU A 8 -4.83 -18.93 -2.76
CA GLU A 8 -6.25 -18.57 -2.63
C GLU A 8 -6.99 -19.50 -1.66
N ALA A 9 -6.68 -20.81 -1.73
CA ALA A 9 -7.28 -21.81 -0.85
C ALA A 9 -6.84 -21.62 0.61
N PHE A 10 -5.54 -21.35 0.84
CA PHE A 10 -5.02 -21.06 2.16
C PHE A 10 -5.65 -19.79 2.77
N GLU A 11 -5.66 -18.68 2.03
CA GLU A 11 -6.26 -17.43 2.51
C GLU A 11 -7.77 -17.58 2.77
N SER A 12 -8.49 -18.31 1.92
CA SER A 12 -9.91 -18.59 2.10
C SER A 12 -10.15 -19.41 3.37
N PHE A 13 -9.35 -20.46 3.58
CA PHE A 13 -9.47 -21.30 4.78
C PHE A 13 -9.19 -20.51 6.07
N GLU A 14 -8.14 -19.69 6.08
CA GLU A 14 -7.82 -18.83 7.23
C GLU A 14 -8.91 -17.78 7.47
N ALA A 15 -9.51 -17.22 6.41
CA ALA A 15 -10.66 -16.32 6.53
C ALA A 15 -11.88 -17.01 7.16
N LEU A 16 -12.14 -18.28 6.84
CA LEU A 16 -13.21 -19.06 7.49
C LEU A 16 -12.93 -19.27 8.97
N ARG A 17 -11.69 -19.55 9.35
CA ARG A 17 -11.29 -19.71 10.75
C ARG A 17 -11.49 -18.43 11.54
N LEU A 18 -11.17 -17.27 10.96
CA LEU A 18 -11.45 -15.96 11.59
C LEU A 18 -12.94 -15.78 11.93
N LEU A 19 -13.84 -16.33 11.11
CA LEU A 19 -15.29 -16.20 11.29
C LEU A 19 -15.90 -17.27 12.21
N THR A 20 -15.32 -18.47 12.22
CA THR A 20 -15.94 -19.65 12.85
C THR A 20 -15.27 -20.11 14.14
N GLN A 21 -13.98 -19.78 14.35
CA GLN A 21 -13.21 -20.20 15.51
C GLN A 21 -13.15 -19.07 16.55
N PRO A 22 -13.81 -19.20 17.72
CA PRO A 22 -13.80 -18.17 18.75
C PRO A 22 -12.37 -17.84 19.22
N GLY A 23 -12.05 -16.55 19.28
CA GLY A 23 -10.74 -16.06 19.71
C GLY A 23 -9.61 -16.19 18.68
N TYR A 24 -9.89 -16.67 17.47
CA TYR A 24 -8.89 -16.79 16.41
C TYR A 24 -8.69 -15.46 15.66
N HIS A 25 -7.76 -14.64 16.15
CA HIS A 25 -7.40 -13.35 15.53
C HIS A 25 -5.87 -13.17 15.48
N PRO A 26 -5.17 -13.97 14.67
CA PRO A 26 -3.73 -13.86 14.54
C PRO A 26 -3.32 -12.50 13.96
N VAL A 27 -2.20 -11.97 14.46
CA VAL A 27 -1.54 -10.79 13.91
C VAL A 27 -0.61 -11.14 12.74
N PHE A 28 -0.30 -12.42 12.56
CA PHE A 28 0.48 -12.97 11.45
C PHE A 28 0.11 -14.45 11.25
N PHE A 29 -0.05 -14.88 10.00
CA PHE A 29 -0.41 -16.26 9.70
C PHE A 29 0.86 -17.04 9.37
N ALA A 30 1.31 -17.91 10.28
CA ALA A 30 2.56 -18.66 10.13
C ALA A 30 2.51 -19.74 9.02
N GLY A 31 1.31 -20.18 8.63
CA GLY A 31 1.12 -21.10 7.50
C GLY A 31 1.51 -20.47 6.16
N ASN A 32 1.65 -21.30 5.13
CA ASN A 32 2.02 -20.88 3.77
C ASN A 32 3.26 -19.95 3.72
N TRP A 33 4.30 -20.33 4.48
CA TRP A 33 5.58 -19.60 4.52
C TRP A 33 5.48 -18.17 5.08
N GLY A 34 4.47 -17.91 5.91
CA GLY A 34 4.28 -16.63 6.59
C GLY A 34 3.52 -15.61 5.73
N VAL A 35 2.24 -15.43 6.01
CA VAL A 35 1.35 -14.52 5.27
C VAL A 35 0.94 -13.32 6.15
N PRO A 36 1.20 -12.08 5.70
CA PRO A 36 0.69 -10.89 6.36
C PRO A 36 -0.85 -10.86 6.39
N PRO A 37 -1.46 -10.37 7.46
CA PRO A 37 -2.86 -10.68 7.76
C PRO A 37 -3.88 -9.96 6.90
N LEU A 38 -3.58 -8.79 6.35
CA LEU A 38 -4.60 -7.84 5.92
C LEU A 38 -5.54 -8.41 4.85
N LYS A 39 -5.00 -9.11 3.86
CA LYS A 39 -5.82 -9.69 2.79
C LYS A 39 -6.81 -10.72 3.34
N ILE A 40 -6.38 -11.56 4.27
CA ILE A 40 -7.21 -12.59 4.91
C ILE A 40 -8.37 -11.94 5.68
N TYR A 41 -8.11 -10.86 6.44
CA TYR A 41 -9.17 -10.13 7.13
C TYR A 41 -10.17 -9.47 6.16
N LEU A 42 -9.70 -8.92 5.03
CA LEU A 42 -10.58 -8.39 3.99
C LEU A 42 -11.41 -9.49 3.31
N THR A 43 -10.83 -10.67 3.12
CA THR A 43 -11.53 -11.85 2.60
C THR A 43 -12.58 -12.33 3.59
N ALA A 44 -12.29 -12.39 4.89
CA ALA A 44 -13.26 -12.73 5.93
C ALA A 44 -14.44 -11.75 5.95
N LEU A 45 -14.18 -10.45 5.81
CA LEU A 45 -15.25 -9.45 5.66
C LEU A 45 -16.09 -9.70 4.39
N ALA A 46 -15.47 -10.04 3.27
CA ALA A 46 -16.20 -10.37 2.04
C ALA A 46 -17.06 -11.63 2.19
N PHE A 47 -16.58 -12.66 2.90
CA PHE A 47 -17.36 -13.85 3.21
C PHE A 47 -18.54 -13.55 4.13
N LEU A 48 -18.36 -12.68 5.12
CA LEU A 48 -19.45 -12.24 5.99
C LEU A 48 -20.57 -11.52 5.21
N LEU A 49 -20.22 -10.76 4.17
CA LEU A 49 -21.17 -9.96 3.39
C LEU A 49 -21.82 -10.72 2.23
N GLY A 50 -21.06 -11.60 1.58
CA GLY A 50 -21.43 -12.21 0.29
C GLY A 50 -21.37 -13.73 0.26
N GLY A 51 -21.07 -14.38 1.38
CA GLY A 51 -20.94 -15.83 1.51
C GLY A 51 -19.57 -16.38 1.11
N GLU A 52 -19.36 -17.65 1.46
CA GLU A 52 -18.09 -18.38 1.32
C GLU A 52 -17.91 -18.89 -0.11
N HIS A 53 -17.73 -17.96 -1.04
CA HIS A 53 -17.62 -18.28 -2.46
C HIS A 53 -16.25 -17.90 -3.02
N MET A 54 -15.81 -18.68 -4.00
CA MET A 54 -14.54 -18.45 -4.70
C MET A 54 -14.47 -17.09 -5.40
N TRP A 55 -15.61 -16.57 -5.86
CA TRP A 55 -15.63 -15.23 -6.46
C TRP A 55 -15.47 -14.12 -5.42
N ALA A 56 -15.82 -14.36 -4.13
CA ALA A 56 -15.77 -13.33 -3.09
C ALA A 56 -14.32 -12.93 -2.77
N ILE A 57 -13.41 -13.91 -2.62
CA ILE A 57 -11.97 -13.62 -2.42
C ILE A 57 -11.36 -12.87 -3.61
N ARG A 58 -11.76 -13.24 -4.85
CA ARG A 58 -11.31 -12.58 -6.08
C ARG A 58 -11.92 -11.19 -6.25
N ALA A 59 -13.15 -10.98 -5.77
CA ALA A 59 -13.80 -9.67 -5.78
C ALA A 59 -13.04 -8.67 -4.91
N VAL A 60 -12.51 -9.10 -3.74
CA VAL A 60 -11.63 -8.25 -2.92
C VAL A 60 -10.43 -7.77 -3.74
N SER A 61 -9.73 -8.67 -4.42
CA SER A 61 -8.58 -8.30 -5.25
C SER A 61 -8.96 -7.41 -6.43
N ALA A 62 -10.10 -7.67 -7.08
CA ALA A 62 -10.60 -6.87 -8.18
C ALA A 62 -10.92 -5.44 -7.75
N VAL A 63 -11.60 -5.27 -6.61
CA VAL A 63 -11.90 -3.95 -6.02
C VAL A 63 -10.61 -3.23 -5.67
N LEU A 64 -9.67 -3.90 -5.00
CA LEU A 64 -8.36 -3.30 -4.67
C LEU A 64 -7.60 -2.87 -5.93
N GLY A 65 -7.63 -3.68 -7.00
CA GLY A 65 -7.04 -3.33 -8.28
C GLY A 65 -7.66 -2.07 -8.90
N VAL A 66 -8.99 -1.97 -8.93
CA VAL A 66 -9.68 -0.76 -9.43
C VAL A 66 -9.34 0.46 -8.60
N VAL A 67 -9.36 0.33 -7.26
CA VAL A 67 -9.00 1.43 -6.35
C VAL A 67 -7.54 1.84 -6.53
N THR A 68 -6.63 0.90 -6.83
CA THR A 68 -5.23 1.19 -7.15
C THR A 68 -5.09 2.09 -8.36
N VAL A 69 -5.83 1.81 -9.44
CA VAL A 69 -5.85 2.65 -10.65
C VAL A 69 -6.35 4.05 -10.34
N LEU A 70 -7.44 4.17 -9.57
CA LEU A 70 -7.97 5.47 -9.15
C LEU A 70 -6.99 6.24 -8.25
N ALA A 71 -6.36 5.55 -7.30
CA ALA A 71 -5.36 6.13 -6.42
C ALA A 71 -4.13 6.63 -7.22
N LEU A 72 -3.68 5.87 -8.23
CA LEU A 72 -2.57 6.27 -9.09
C LEU A 72 -2.91 7.51 -9.91
N TYR A 73 -4.12 7.57 -10.46
CA TYR A 73 -4.63 8.77 -11.14
C TYR A 73 -4.55 9.98 -10.21
N VAL A 74 -5.06 9.84 -8.99
CA VAL A 74 -5.07 10.93 -8.00
C VAL A 74 -3.65 11.34 -7.58
N LEU A 75 -2.74 10.38 -7.37
CA LEU A 75 -1.33 10.63 -7.06
C LEU A 75 -0.66 11.38 -8.21
N THR A 76 -0.78 10.89 -9.44
CA THR A 76 -0.18 11.50 -10.61
C THR A 76 -0.67 12.94 -10.79
N ARG A 77 -1.99 13.16 -10.65
CA ARG A 77 -2.57 14.51 -10.71
C ARG A 77 -2.02 15.43 -9.62
N SER A 78 -1.73 14.87 -8.44
CA SER A 78 -1.19 15.63 -7.31
C SER A 78 0.28 16.03 -7.49
N LEU A 79 1.04 15.40 -8.40
CA LEU A 79 2.43 15.75 -8.66
C LEU A 79 2.56 17.08 -9.41
N PHE A 80 1.64 17.36 -10.33
CA PHE A 80 1.66 18.59 -11.12
C PHE A 80 1.15 19.82 -10.32
N PRO A 81 1.76 21.01 -10.48
CA PRO A 81 1.29 22.27 -9.87
C PRO A 81 -0.14 22.62 -10.30
N LEU A 82 -0.85 23.42 -9.49
CA LEU A 82 -2.08 24.06 -9.97
C LEU A 82 -1.70 25.13 -11.00
N PRO A 83 -2.51 25.37 -12.04
CA PRO A 83 -2.27 26.47 -12.96
C PRO A 83 -2.14 27.76 -12.16
N VAL A 84 -1.00 28.43 -12.30
CA VAL A 84 -0.82 29.77 -11.75
C VAL A 84 -1.72 30.69 -12.57
N GLN A 85 -2.46 31.56 -11.89
CA GLN A 85 -3.24 32.61 -12.55
C GLN A 85 -2.28 33.42 -13.42
N PRO A 86 -2.59 33.68 -14.70
CA PRO A 86 -1.63 34.33 -15.59
C PRO A 86 -1.37 35.75 -15.07
N ASP A 87 -0.27 35.90 -14.35
CA ASP A 87 0.40 37.18 -14.15
C ASP A 87 1.51 37.25 -15.19
N ASP A 88 1.64 38.41 -15.80
CA ASP A 88 2.28 38.60 -17.08
C ASP A 88 3.68 37.95 -17.20
N SER A 89 3.91 37.37 -18.39
CA SER A 89 5.20 37.03 -18.99
C SER A 89 5.78 35.60 -18.81
N THR A 90 5.86 34.92 -19.96
CA THR A 90 6.85 33.88 -20.38
C THR A 90 6.67 32.40 -20.08
N ASN A 91 5.79 31.95 -19.19
CA ASN A 91 5.56 30.50 -19.00
C ASN A 91 4.27 30.04 -19.64
N ASP A 92 4.36 29.17 -20.65
CA ASP A 92 3.25 28.63 -21.44
C ASP A 92 2.23 27.89 -20.53
N PRO A 93 1.15 28.54 -20.06
CA PRO A 93 0.31 28.00 -18.99
C PRO A 93 -0.47 26.76 -19.47
N GLY A 94 -0.75 26.70 -20.77
CA GLY A 94 -1.51 25.64 -21.41
C GLY A 94 -0.82 24.27 -21.34
N ALA A 95 0.50 24.21 -21.51
CA ALA A 95 1.24 22.94 -21.47
C ALA A 95 1.17 22.27 -20.09
N SER A 96 1.24 23.06 -19.02
CA SER A 96 1.13 22.56 -17.63
C SER A 96 -0.27 22.03 -17.29
N HIS A 97 -1.32 22.66 -17.83
CA HIS A 97 -2.71 22.26 -17.63
C HIS A 97 -3.04 20.96 -18.40
N LEU A 98 -2.57 20.86 -19.64
CA LEU A 98 -2.69 19.65 -20.45
C LEU A 98 -1.95 18.48 -19.79
N ALA A 99 -0.71 18.68 -19.34
CA ALA A 99 0.05 17.64 -18.64
C ALA A 99 -0.67 17.17 -17.36
N ARG A 100 -1.21 18.08 -16.55
CA ARG A 100 -1.97 17.75 -15.33
C ARG A 100 -3.25 16.96 -15.61
N THR A 101 -3.83 17.09 -16.80
CA THR A 101 -5.08 16.40 -17.19
C THR A 101 -4.79 15.06 -17.88
N ILE A 102 -3.81 15.03 -18.78
CA ILE A 102 -3.49 13.87 -19.63
C ILE A 102 -2.61 12.86 -18.89
N MET A 103 -1.56 13.30 -18.17
CA MET A 103 -0.62 12.38 -17.52
C MET A 103 -1.27 11.44 -16.51
N PRO A 104 -2.23 11.89 -15.66
CA PRO A 104 -2.94 10.98 -14.77
C PRO A 104 -3.77 9.93 -15.51
N ALA A 105 -4.40 10.30 -16.63
CA ALA A 105 -5.18 9.38 -17.45
C ALA A 105 -4.27 8.35 -18.12
N ILE A 106 -3.12 8.76 -18.64
CA ILE A 106 -2.11 7.85 -19.21
C ILE A 106 -1.59 6.90 -18.13
N ALA A 107 -1.19 7.41 -16.96
CA ALA A 107 -0.70 6.57 -15.86
C ALA A 107 -1.75 5.55 -15.41
N GLY A 108 -3.01 5.98 -15.25
CA GLY A 108 -4.13 5.11 -14.91
C GLY A 108 -4.40 4.06 -15.99
N LEU A 109 -4.40 4.45 -17.27
CA LEU A 109 -4.63 3.54 -18.40
C LEU A 109 -3.52 2.49 -18.48
N ILE A 110 -2.25 2.89 -18.38
CA ILE A 110 -1.10 1.97 -18.39
C ILE A 110 -1.26 0.94 -17.28
N LEU A 111 -1.58 1.37 -16.04
CA LEU A 111 -1.76 0.45 -14.93
C LEU A 111 -2.99 -0.46 -15.12
N ALA A 112 -4.09 0.08 -15.65
CA ALA A 112 -5.34 -0.66 -15.87
C ALA A 112 -5.18 -1.80 -16.88
N VAL A 113 -4.30 -1.65 -17.87
CA VAL A 113 -4.03 -2.69 -18.89
C VAL A 113 -2.73 -3.45 -18.64
N LEU A 114 -1.96 -3.10 -17.60
CA LEU A 114 -0.69 -3.75 -17.29
C LEU A 114 -0.94 -5.24 -16.98
N PRO A 115 -0.37 -6.19 -17.76
CA PRO A 115 -0.70 -7.61 -17.62
C PRO A 115 -0.52 -8.16 -16.21
N TRP A 116 0.54 -7.74 -15.51
CA TRP A 116 0.80 -8.14 -14.13
C TRP A 116 -0.27 -7.62 -13.17
N HIS A 117 -0.64 -6.35 -13.28
CA HIS A 117 -1.66 -5.76 -12.42
C HIS A 117 -3.02 -6.43 -12.64
N VAL A 118 -3.40 -6.68 -13.90
CA VAL A 118 -4.62 -7.43 -14.25
C VAL A 118 -4.57 -8.86 -13.73
N ALA A 119 -3.44 -9.55 -13.89
CA ALA A 119 -3.27 -10.93 -13.46
C ALA A 119 -3.41 -11.09 -11.93
N PHE A 120 -2.89 -10.15 -11.14
CA PHE A 120 -3.06 -10.14 -9.68
C PHE A 120 -4.44 -9.62 -9.26
N SER A 121 -5.05 -8.69 -9.98
CA SER A 121 -6.42 -8.22 -9.69
C SER A 121 -7.46 -9.31 -9.89
N ARG A 122 -7.19 -10.29 -10.76
CA ARG A 122 -8.07 -11.44 -11.03
C ARG A 122 -7.86 -12.63 -10.08
N ARG A 123 -6.74 -12.65 -9.35
CA ARG A 123 -6.41 -13.68 -8.37
C ARG A 123 -6.68 -13.17 -6.97
N GLY A 124 -7.16 -14.04 -6.10
CA GLY A 124 -7.55 -13.75 -4.72
C GLY A 124 -6.39 -13.48 -3.75
N VAL A 125 -5.16 -13.27 -4.24
CA VAL A 125 -3.93 -13.20 -3.45
C VAL A 125 -3.61 -11.79 -2.93
N GLU A 126 -2.83 -11.72 -1.86
CA GLU A 126 -2.47 -10.52 -1.10
C GLU A 126 -1.56 -9.54 -1.85
N VAL A 127 -0.84 -10.00 -2.88
CA VAL A 127 0.13 -9.20 -3.67
C VAL A 127 -0.48 -7.89 -4.21
N ILE A 128 -1.78 -7.89 -4.51
CA ILE A 128 -2.50 -6.72 -5.04
C ILE A 128 -2.58 -5.53 -4.05
N LEU A 129 -2.40 -5.77 -2.74
CA LEU A 129 -2.40 -4.72 -1.73
C LEU A 129 -1.18 -3.82 -1.82
N LEU A 130 -0.01 -4.37 -2.19
CA LEU A 130 1.25 -3.65 -2.21
C LEU A 130 1.20 -2.36 -3.05
N PRO A 131 0.80 -2.38 -4.34
CA PRO A 131 0.78 -1.16 -5.14
C PRO A 131 -0.20 -0.13 -4.58
N LEU A 132 -1.36 -0.54 -4.08
CA LEU A 132 -2.32 0.37 -3.47
C LEU A 132 -1.73 1.06 -2.24
N TRP A 133 -1.11 0.30 -1.33
CA TRP A 133 -0.52 0.84 -0.11
C TRP A 133 0.62 1.81 -0.41
N ALA A 134 1.51 1.44 -1.34
CA ALA A 134 2.61 2.30 -1.75
C ALA A 134 2.09 3.62 -2.35
N ILE A 135 1.09 3.55 -3.24
CA ILE A 135 0.49 4.73 -3.87
C ILE A 135 -0.17 5.63 -2.82
N LEU A 136 -0.96 5.08 -1.89
CA LEU A 136 -1.63 5.86 -0.85
C LEU A 136 -0.63 6.50 0.12
N ALA A 137 0.40 5.75 0.54
CA ALA A 137 1.46 6.26 1.39
C ALA A 137 2.17 7.48 0.77
N VAL A 138 2.52 7.38 -0.52
CA VAL A 138 3.15 8.47 -1.29
C VAL A 138 2.17 9.60 -1.58
N LEU A 139 0.92 9.31 -1.93
CA LEU A 139 -0.12 10.30 -2.22
C LEU A 139 -0.32 11.25 -1.03
N PHE A 140 -0.49 10.69 0.16
CA PHE A 140 -0.67 11.49 1.36
C PHE A 140 0.60 12.22 1.79
N LEU A 141 1.79 11.65 1.54
CA LEU A 141 3.07 12.34 1.75
C LEU A 141 3.19 13.56 0.84
N VAL A 142 2.97 13.40 -0.47
CA VAL A 142 3.04 14.48 -1.47
C VAL A 142 2.03 15.57 -1.14
N ARG A 143 0.78 15.20 -0.85
CA ARG A 143 -0.25 16.16 -0.46
C ARG A 143 0.13 16.88 0.83
N GLY A 144 0.64 16.16 1.83
CA GLY A 144 1.07 16.71 3.11
C GLY A 144 2.21 17.72 2.95
N LEU A 145 3.22 17.39 2.15
CA LEU A 145 4.33 18.30 1.84
C LEU A 145 3.86 19.58 1.14
N LYS A 146 2.85 19.49 0.26
CA LYS A 146 2.27 20.66 -0.43
C LYS A 146 1.36 21.50 0.46
N SER A 147 0.53 20.87 1.30
CA SER A 147 -0.52 21.57 2.05
C SER A 147 -0.14 21.93 3.48
N GLY A 148 0.87 21.27 4.05
CA GLY A 148 1.25 21.41 5.46
C GLY A 148 0.24 20.84 6.47
N LYS A 149 -0.82 20.15 6.03
CA LYS A 149 -1.88 19.64 6.92
C LYS A 149 -1.43 18.39 7.67
N TYR A 150 -1.49 18.42 9.00
CA TYR A 150 -1.05 17.31 9.88
C TYR A 150 -1.74 15.97 9.58
N TRP A 151 -3.06 15.97 9.31
CA TRP A 151 -3.80 14.73 9.04
C TRP A 151 -3.28 13.99 7.79
N GLN A 152 -2.71 14.70 6.81
CA GLN A 152 -2.14 14.07 5.61
C GLN A 152 -0.83 13.35 5.94
N PHE A 153 -0.02 13.90 6.85
CA PHE A 153 1.15 13.20 7.37
C PHE A 153 0.74 12.00 8.23
N ALA A 154 -0.31 12.13 9.04
CA ALA A 154 -0.83 11.02 9.83
C ALA A 154 -1.35 9.87 8.94
N LEU A 155 -2.12 10.17 7.89
CA LEU A 155 -2.57 9.15 6.93
C LEU A 155 -1.40 8.53 6.16
N SER A 156 -0.41 9.33 5.74
CA SER A 156 0.80 8.78 5.12
C SER A 156 1.50 7.82 6.09
N GLY A 157 1.67 8.21 7.35
CA GLY A 157 2.25 7.37 8.40
C GLY A 157 1.46 6.08 8.60
N PHE A 158 0.12 6.15 8.60
CA PHE A 158 -0.75 4.98 8.67
C PHE A 158 -0.49 4.02 7.51
N PHE A 159 -0.41 4.48 6.27
CA PHE A 159 -0.15 3.61 5.12
C PHE A 159 1.29 3.05 5.10
N TRP A 160 2.30 3.86 5.46
CA TRP A 160 3.68 3.35 5.62
C TRP A 160 3.79 2.30 6.73
N GLY A 161 3.15 2.55 7.88
CA GLY A 161 3.16 1.63 9.02
C GLY A 161 2.34 0.37 8.80
N SER A 162 1.17 0.48 8.16
CA SER A 162 0.31 -0.67 7.87
C SER A 162 0.79 -1.49 6.66
N ALA A 163 1.76 -0.99 5.90
CA ALA A 163 2.33 -1.71 4.76
C ALA A 163 2.85 -3.11 5.15
N ILE A 164 3.42 -3.27 6.35
CA ILE A 164 3.97 -4.56 6.80
C ILE A 164 2.91 -5.68 6.95
N TYR A 165 1.63 -5.31 7.01
CA TYR A 165 0.50 -6.22 7.10
C TYR A 165 -0.06 -6.64 5.73
N THR A 166 0.47 -6.09 4.63
CA THR A 166 -0.07 -6.31 3.28
C THR A 166 0.57 -7.49 2.57
N TYR A 167 1.89 -7.43 2.35
CA TYR A 167 2.66 -8.40 1.61
C TYR A 167 4.13 -8.30 2.06
N GLN A 168 4.88 -9.38 2.03
CA GLN A 168 6.25 -9.39 2.56
C GLN A 168 7.18 -8.40 1.85
N ALA A 169 7.05 -8.22 0.53
CA ALA A 169 7.87 -7.23 -0.18
C ALA A 169 7.60 -5.79 0.26
N ALA A 170 6.46 -5.54 0.93
CA ALA A 170 6.14 -4.24 1.52
C ALA A 170 7.09 -3.88 2.68
N TRP A 171 7.84 -4.83 3.25
CA TRP A 171 8.83 -4.56 4.29
C TRP A 171 10.00 -3.70 3.80
N LEU A 172 10.18 -3.58 2.47
CA LEU A 172 11.16 -2.68 1.86
C LEU A 172 10.68 -1.22 1.81
N LEU A 173 9.37 -0.97 1.97
CA LEU A 173 8.79 0.37 1.84
C LEU A 173 9.40 1.39 2.83
N PRO A 174 9.59 1.10 4.13
CA PRO A 174 10.30 2.02 5.03
C PRO A 174 11.67 2.49 4.51
N GLY A 175 12.41 1.61 3.82
CA GLY A 175 13.67 1.97 3.16
C GLY A 175 13.48 2.98 2.03
N VAL A 176 12.44 2.81 1.21
CA VAL A 176 12.07 3.77 0.15
C VAL A 176 11.72 5.13 0.73
N LEU A 177 10.96 5.17 1.84
CA LEU A 177 10.67 6.42 2.55
C LEU A 177 11.95 7.08 3.06
N ALA A 178 12.84 6.31 3.69
CA ALA A 178 14.10 6.83 4.22
C ALA A 178 14.97 7.44 3.11
N LEU A 179 15.11 6.74 1.97
CA LEU A 179 15.85 7.25 0.80
C LEU A 179 15.23 8.53 0.25
N PHE A 180 13.90 8.60 0.15
CA PHE A 180 13.20 9.80 -0.30
C PHE A 180 13.43 10.99 0.66
N LEU A 181 13.33 10.78 1.97
CA LEU A 181 13.57 11.82 2.97
C LEU A 181 15.04 12.28 2.98
N ALA A 182 15.99 11.34 2.80
CA ALA A 182 17.41 11.67 2.67
C ALA A 182 17.65 12.54 1.43
N TYR A 183 17.11 12.15 0.28
CA TYR A 183 17.16 12.94 -0.96
C TYR A 183 16.61 14.35 -0.75
N LYS A 184 15.41 14.48 -0.15
CA LYS A 184 14.80 15.80 0.12
C LYS A 184 15.60 16.65 1.10
N THR A 185 16.20 16.02 2.10
CA THR A 185 17.07 16.71 3.07
C THR A 185 18.31 17.31 2.40
N ILE A 186 18.91 16.57 1.46
CA ILE A 186 20.10 17.01 0.71
C ILE A 186 19.73 18.09 -0.31
N GLN A 187 18.60 17.92 -1.02
CA GLN A 187 18.18 18.81 -2.09
C GLN A 187 17.60 20.14 -1.58
N GLU A 188 16.85 20.13 -0.49
CA GLU A 188 16.09 21.30 -0.01
C GLU A 188 16.64 21.82 1.32
N ARG A 189 17.43 22.91 1.27
CA ARG A 189 17.92 23.59 2.46
C ARG A 189 16.74 24.04 3.34
N GLY A 190 16.75 23.64 4.61
CA GLY A 190 15.69 23.99 5.56
C GLY A 190 14.44 23.09 5.51
N PHE A 191 14.47 21.99 4.76
CA PHE A 191 13.38 21.00 4.68
C PHE A 191 12.86 20.58 6.07
N TRP A 192 13.76 20.20 6.98
CA TRP A 192 13.40 19.81 8.35
C TRP A 192 12.87 20.96 9.19
N ARG A 193 13.35 22.20 8.97
CA ARG A 193 12.78 23.37 9.66
C ARG A 193 11.34 23.61 9.22
N ARG A 194 11.03 23.37 7.94
CA ARG A 194 9.69 23.57 7.38
C ARG A 194 8.71 22.45 7.73
N HIS A 195 9.15 21.19 7.74
CA HIS A 195 8.26 20.02 7.85
C HIS A 195 8.53 19.11 9.05
N GLY A 196 9.54 19.38 9.88
CA GLY A 196 10.06 18.46 10.91
C GLY A 196 8.98 17.91 11.84
N THR A 197 8.18 18.76 12.49
CA THR A 197 7.10 18.30 13.38
C THR A 197 6.08 17.40 12.69
N ARG A 198 5.79 17.67 11.41
CA ARG A 198 4.83 16.89 10.62
C ARG A 198 5.42 15.55 10.18
N LEU A 199 6.71 15.53 9.86
CA LEU A 199 7.45 14.30 9.56
C LEU A 199 7.62 13.43 10.81
N LEU A 200 7.85 14.05 11.98
CA LEU A 200 7.84 13.34 13.27
C LEU A 200 6.49 12.69 13.54
N LEU A 201 5.37 13.39 13.27
CA LEU A 201 4.05 12.80 13.36
C LEU A 201 3.88 11.60 12.40
N LEU A 202 4.31 11.73 11.14
CA LEU A 202 4.28 10.63 10.18
C LEU A 202 5.03 9.41 10.71
N MET A 203 6.27 9.60 11.18
CA MET A 203 7.10 8.52 11.73
C MET A 203 6.49 7.91 12.99
N ALA A 204 5.96 8.73 13.90
CA ALA A 204 5.30 8.25 15.12
C ALA A 204 4.08 7.38 14.79
N VAL A 205 3.22 7.82 13.86
CA VAL A 205 2.05 7.03 13.43
C VAL A 205 2.50 5.76 12.72
N ALA A 206 3.50 5.83 11.83
CA ALA A 206 4.00 4.64 11.14
C ALA A 206 4.54 3.59 12.12
N LEU A 207 5.34 4.01 13.11
CA LEU A 207 5.87 3.13 14.15
C LEU A 207 4.75 2.55 15.01
N LEU A 208 3.78 3.36 15.44
CA LEU A 208 2.67 2.91 16.27
C LEU A 208 1.80 1.87 15.56
N VAL A 209 1.51 2.07 14.27
CA VAL A 209 0.73 1.13 13.46
C VAL A 209 1.53 -0.15 13.17
N ALA A 210 2.83 -0.04 12.93
CA ALA A 210 3.71 -1.18 12.71
C ALA A 210 3.98 -2.00 14.00
N LEU A 211 3.80 -1.39 15.17
CA LEU A 211 4.27 -1.93 16.45
C LEU A 211 3.76 -3.35 16.76
N PRO A 212 2.46 -3.70 16.61
CA PRO A 212 1.99 -5.04 16.93
C PRO A 212 2.72 -6.14 16.16
N LEU A 213 2.85 -6.00 14.84
CA LEU A 213 3.54 -6.99 14.02
C LEU A 213 5.05 -6.96 14.23
N ALA A 214 5.65 -5.79 14.46
CA ALA A 214 7.07 -5.68 14.78
C ALA A 214 7.42 -6.40 16.08
N VAL A 215 6.62 -6.23 17.14
CA VAL A 215 6.78 -6.94 18.41
C VAL A 215 6.62 -8.44 18.21
N PHE A 216 5.59 -8.87 17.47
CA PHE A 216 5.39 -10.28 17.16
C PHE A 216 6.59 -10.88 16.40
N ALA A 217 7.15 -10.16 15.43
CA ALA A 217 8.31 -10.59 14.66
C ALA A 217 9.57 -10.75 15.52
N LEU A 218 9.81 -9.83 16.45
CA LEU A 218 10.93 -9.90 17.38
C LEU A 218 10.80 -11.07 18.36
N GLN A 219 9.57 -11.42 18.76
CA GLN A 219 9.29 -12.55 19.65
C GLN A 219 9.33 -13.90 18.92
N ASN A 220 9.08 -13.92 17.60
CA ASN A 220 8.94 -15.13 16.80
C ASN A 220 9.87 -15.12 15.56
N PRO A 221 11.19 -14.94 15.72
CA PRO A 221 12.11 -14.75 14.59
C PRO A 221 12.13 -15.96 13.64
N ALA A 222 11.93 -17.18 14.17
CA ALA A 222 11.90 -18.40 13.38
C ALA A 222 10.75 -18.44 12.35
N VAL A 223 9.63 -17.78 12.63
CA VAL A 223 8.46 -17.73 11.75
C VAL A 223 8.68 -16.76 10.58
N PHE A 224 9.46 -15.70 10.78
CA PHE A 224 9.79 -14.72 9.74
C PHE A 224 10.97 -15.17 8.85
N GLY A 225 11.85 -16.02 9.38
CA GLY A 225 13.01 -16.54 8.64
C GLY A 225 12.72 -17.70 7.68
N GLN A 226 11.51 -18.30 7.71
CA GLN A 226 11.23 -19.56 7.01
C GLN A 226 11.44 -19.48 5.48
N ARG A 227 11.13 -18.35 4.83
CA ARG A 227 11.37 -18.18 3.38
C ARG A 227 12.86 -18.01 3.04
N ALA A 228 13.63 -17.32 3.89
CA ALA A 228 15.07 -17.10 3.65
C ALA A 228 15.88 -18.39 3.86
N SER A 229 15.46 -19.27 4.78
CA SER A 229 16.11 -20.55 5.00
C SER A 229 15.92 -21.56 3.85
N GLN A 230 14.93 -21.38 2.98
CA GLN A 230 14.67 -22.32 1.88
C GLN A 230 15.53 -22.07 0.63
N THR A 231 16.05 -20.86 0.46
CA THR A 231 17.01 -20.56 -0.63
C THR A 231 18.45 -20.88 -0.25
N ASN A 232 18.71 -21.20 1.02
CA ASN A 232 19.99 -21.71 1.48
C ASN A 232 19.99 -23.24 1.36
N VAL A 233 20.19 -23.74 0.14
CA VAL A 233 20.66 -25.12 -0.05
C VAL A 233 22.17 -25.08 0.18
N ALA A 234 22.60 -25.53 1.36
CA ALA A 234 23.99 -25.89 1.63
C ALA A 234 24.27 -27.31 1.12
#